data_AF-A0A6A4PR02-F1
#
_entry.id   AF-A0A6A4PR02-F1
#
_cell.length_a   1.000
_cell.length_b   1.000
_cell.length_c   1.000
_cell.angle_alpha   90.00
_cell.angle_beta   90.00
_cell.angle_gamma   90.00
#
_symmetry.space_group_name_H-M   'P 1'
#
loop_
_entity.id
_entity.type
_entity.pdbx_description
1 polymer ?
#
loop_
_entity_poly.entity_id
_entity_poly.type
_entity_poly.pdbx_seq_one_letter_code
_entity_poly.pdbx_strand_id
1 'polypeptide(L)'
;MFVRGLHYPQVLSQLPPLQRAQSLFFIAKLTSTLLTLKLRCSGVHPDNHPIKSELERLDVYQDKLERLLILSKAPLRPSTTLNYQAATRFIEHSLPDLTPEQRQNMRTISRGEGSKNHHERAGQKRKYDSSGKQSVKTAAKEFLEKAAREIIGNNNDGIKGPLQTYMSDEEDQDEDEQPVP
;
A
#
# COMPACT_ATOMS: atom_id res chain seq x y z
N MET A 1 12.02 -17.63 30.47
CA MET A 1 13.16 -16.90 29.86
C MET A 1 12.66 -16.06 28.69
N PHE A 2 12.30 -14.78 28.88
CA PHE A 2 11.92 -13.89 27.76
C PHE A 2 12.49 -12.46 27.85
N VAL A 3 13.19 -12.12 28.94
CA VAL A 3 13.55 -10.71 29.22
C VAL A 3 14.81 -10.23 28.48
N ARG A 4 15.64 -11.14 27.95
CA ARG A 4 16.89 -10.76 27.25
C ARG A 4 16.72 -10.27 25.80
N GLY A 5 15.52 -10.31 25.23
CA GLY A 5 15.29 -10.00 23.81
C GLY A 5 14.66 -8.65 23.50
N LEU A 6 14.05 -7.97 24.49
CA LEU A 6 13.15 -6.84 24.23
C LEU A 6 13.86 -5.51 23.90
N HIS A 7 15.17 -5.42 24.12
CA HIS A 7 15.96 -4.23 23.75
C HIS A 7 16.45 -4.28 22.29
N TYR A 8 16.46 -5.44 21.65
CA TYR A 8 16.97 -5.54 20.29
C TYR A 8 15.97 -4.93 19.30
N PRO A 9 16.38 -3.90 18.53
CA PRO A 9 15.49 -3.24 17.56
C PRO A 9 14.98 -4.24 16.52
N GLN A 10 15.79 -5.23 16.15
CA GLN A 10 15.41 -6.33 15.28
C GLN A 10 14.24 -7.15 15.83
N VAL A 11 14.24 -7.49 17.12
CA VAL A 11 13.18 -8.28 17.75
C VAL A 11 11.90 -7.47 17.88
N LEU A 12 12.01 -6.19 18.25
CA LEU A 12 10.87 -5.28 18.31
C LEU A 12 10.22 -5.08 16.93
N SER A 13 11.03 -5.03 15.87
CA SER A 13 10.54 -4.87 14.48
C SER A 13 9.68 -6.04 13.98
N GLN A 14 9.80 -7.21 14.60
CA GLN A 14 9.02 -8.40 14.27
C GLN A 14 7.65 -8.42 14.98
N LEU A 15 7.48 -7.62 16.04
CA LEU A 15 6.21 -7.55 16.77
C LEU A 15 5.16 -6.74 16.01
N PRO A 16 3.86 -7.12 16.12
CA PRO A 16 2.75 -6.29 15.67
C PRO A 16 2.84 -4.86 16.27
N PRO A 17 2.43 -3.80 15.55
CA PRO A 17 2.62 -2.41 15.99
C PRO A 17 2.08 -2.12 17.41
N LEU A 18 0.90 -2.64 17.74
CA LEU A 18 0.29 -2.45 19.07
C LEU A 18 1.10 -3.14 20.17
N GLN A 19 1.52 -4.39 19.95
CA GLN A 19 2.32 -5.15 20.89
C GLN A 19 3.72 -4.55 21.06
N ARG A 20 4.31 -4.03 19.97
CA ARG A 20 5.57 -3.28 19.99
C ARG A 20 5.47 -2.01 20.83
N ALA A 21 4.39 -1.26 20.67
CA ALA A 21 4.17 -0.03 21.46
C ALA A 21 4.00 -0.36 22.95
N GLN A 22 3.28 -1.44 23.28
CA GLN A 22 3.14 -1.92 24.66
C GLN A 22 4.48 -2.34 25.27
N SER A 23 5.31 -3.13 24.55
CA SER A 23 6.60 -3.56 25.08
C SER A 23 7.54 -2.38 25.34
N LEU A 24 7.62 -1.42 24.41
CA LEU A 24 8.40 -0.19 24.57
C LEU A 24 7.90 0.66 25.74
N PHE A 25 6.58 0.78 25.91
CA PHE A 25 5.99 1.49 27.05
C PHE A 25 6.34 0.82 28.38
N PHE A 26 6.25 -0.51 28.46
CA PHE A 26 6.66 -1.24 29.68
C PHE A 26 8.14 -1.03 29.98
N ILE A 27 9.03 -1.04 28.98
CA ILE A 27 10.45 -0.72 29.18
C ILE A 27 10.60 0.68 29.76
N ALA A 28 9.95 1.70 29.17
CA ALA A 28 10.03 3.07 29.66
C ALA A 28 9.47 3.23 31.08
N LYS A 29 8.39 2.53 31.41
CA LYS A 29 7.81 2.53 32.76
C LYS A 29 8.74 1.87 33.78
N LEU A 30 9.34 0.72 33.43
CA LEU A 30 10.32 0.03 34.27
C LEU A 30 11.59 0.86 34.49
N THR A 31 12.12 1.51 33.46
CA THR A 31 13.31 2.35 33.62
C THR A 31 13.03 3.57 34.49
N SER A 32 11.86 4.19 34.33
CA SER A 32 11.44 5.33 35.14
C SER A 32 11.20 4.96 36.61
N THR A 33 10.63 3.79 36.89
CA THR A 33 10.46 3.30 38.27
C THR A 33 11.80 2.95 38.92
N LEU A 34 12.72 2.31 38.20
CA LEU A 34 14.07 2.03 38.69
C LEU A 34 14.85 3.32 38.98
N LEU A 35 14.74 4.32 38.11
CA LEU A 35 15.36 5.63 38.35
C LEU A 35 14.73 6.32 39.56
N THR A 36 13.40 6.29 39.70
CA THR A 36 12.69 6.82 40.88
C THR A 36 13.17 6.15 42.17
N LEU A 37 13.32 4.82 42.17
CA LEU A 37 13.84 4.06 43.30
C LEU A 37 15.26 4.51 43.65
N LYS A 38 16.14 4.62 42.64
CA LYS A 38 17.52 5.08 42.82
C LYS A 38 17.56 6.47 43.45
N LEU A 39 16.74 7.41 42.97
CA LEU A 39 16.67 8.76 43.52
C LEU A 39 16.26 8.76 45.00
N ARG A 40 15.24 7.97 45.35
CA ARG A 40 14.80 7.80 46.74
C ARG A 40 15.89 7.20 47.63
N CYS A 41 16.62 6.20 47.13
CA CYS A 41 17.78 5.64 47.84
C CYS A 41 18.89 6.66 48.07
N SER A 42 19.02 7.67 47.20
CA SER A 42 19.94 8.79 47.36
C SER A 42 19.37 9.95 48.19
N GLY A 43 18.17 9.81 48.76
CA GLY A 43 17.51 10.84 49.56
C GLY A 43 16.85 11.97 48.75
N VAL A 44 16.80 11.85 47.42
CA VAL A 44 16.16 12.83 46.53
C VAL A 44 14.68 12.48 46.35
N HIS A 45 13.80 13.42 46.67
CA HIS A 45 12.36 13.24 46.44
C HIS A 45 12.02 13.35 44.94
N PRO A 46 11.25 12.41 44.35
CA PRO A 46 10.96 12.41 42.92
C PRO A 46 10.22 13.67 42.45
N ASP A 47 9.40 14.29 43.30
CA ASP A 47 8.63 15.49 42.95
C ASP A 47 9.50 16.73 42.73
N ASN A 48 10.70 16.76 43.33
CA ASN A 48 11.66 17.84 43.18
C ASN A 48 12.69 17.56 42.06
N HIS A 49 12.50 16.48 41.30
CA HIS A 49 13.42 16.03 40.26
C HIS A 49 12.71 16.05 38.89
N PRO A 50 13.44 16.31 37.77
CA PRO A 50 12.87 16.27 36.41
C PRO A 50 12.21 14.95 35.98
N ILE A 51 12.30 13.91 36.82
CA ILE A 51 11.63 12.64 36.59
C ILE A 51 10.13 12.76 36.73
N LYS A 52 9.63 13.73 37.51
CA LYS A 52 8.19 13.97 37.67
C LYS A 52 7.51 14.21 36.32
N SER A 53 8.07 15.08 35.47
CA SER A 53 7.52 15.33 34.13
C SER A 53 7.60 14.09 33.22
N GLU A 54 8.60 13.22 33.44
CA GLU A 54 8.70 11.95 32.71
C GLU A 54 7.61 10.96 33.14
N LEU A 55 7.25 10.92 34.42
CA LEU A 55 6.14 10.12 34.94
C LEU A 55 4.80 10.63 34.40
N GLU A 56 4.56 11.94 34.44
CA GLU A 56 3.36 12.56 33.86
C GLU A 56 3.25 12.27 32.36
N ARG A 57 4.39 12.28 31.64
CA ARG A 57 4.43 11.92 30.21
C ARG A 57 4.06 10.45 29.99
N LEU A 58 4.49 9.55 30.87
CA LEU A 58 4.11 8.14 30.80
C LEU A 58 2.61 7.94 31.04
N ASP A 59 1.99 8.69 31.94
CA ASP A 59 0.54 8.60 32.19
C ASP A 59 -0.24 8.99 30.92
N VAL A 60 0.17 10.08 30.25
CA VAL A 60 -0.43 10.47 28.96
C VAL A 60 -0.27 9.38 27.88
N TYR A 61 0.87 8.69 27.85
CA TYR A 61 1.06 7.59 26.90
C TYR A 61 0.28 6.32 27.28
N GLN A 62 0.07 6.09 28.57
CA GLN A 62 -0.78 5.01 29.04
C GLN A 62 -2.22 5.21 28.54
N ASP A 63 -2.78 6.41 28.73
CA ASP A 63 -4.13 6.75 28.24
C ASP A 63 -4.26 6.54 26.73
N LYS A 64 -3.22 6.93 25.96
CA LYS A 64 -3.18 6.73 24.51
C LYS A 64 -3.19 5.25 24.14
N LEU A 65 -2.40 4.42 24.83
CA LEU A 65 -2.36 2.98 24.58
C LEU A 65 -3.67 2.29 24.95
N GLU A 66 -4.29 2.68 26.06
CA GLU A 66 -5.58 2.13 26.48
C GLU A 66 -6.68 2.44 25.44
N ARG A 67 -6.73 3.66 24.91
CA ARG A 67 -7.64 4.03 23.81
C ARG A 67 -7.41 3.16 22.56
N LEU A 68 -6.16 2.92 22.18
CA LEU A 68 -5.84 2.07 21.02
C LEU A 68 -6.23 0.61 21.27
N LEU A 69 -6.07 0.12 22.49
CA LEU A 69 -6.48 -1.24 22.85
C LEU A 69 -8.00 -1.39 22.80
N ILE A 70 -8.76 -0.39 23.27
CA ILE A 70 -10.22 -0.36 23.10
C ILE A 70 -10.60 -0.36 21.62
N LEU A 71 -9.96 0.47 20.80
CA LEU A 71 -10.20 0.53 19.36
C LEU A 71 -9.86 -0.78 18.63
N SER A 72 -8.83 -1.50 19.07
CA SER A 72 -8.45 -2.81 18.51
C SER A 72 -9.47 -3.91 18.81
N LYS A 73 -10.18 -3.80 19.94
CA LYS A 73 -11.20 -4.75 20.39
C LYS A 73 -12.60 -4.36 19.95
N ALA A 74 -12.81 -3.08 19.64
CA ALA A 74 -14.07 -2.60 19.09
C ALA A 74 -14.35 -3.32 17.76
N PRO A 75 -15.62 -3.70 17.48
CA PRO A 75 -16.01 -4.11 16.14
C PRO A 75 -15.46 -3.08 15.16
N LEU A 76 -14.80 -3.53 14.09
CA LEU A 76 -14.25 -2.62 13.07
C LEU A 76 -15.31 -1.57 12.82
N ARG A 77 -15.03 -0.32 13.20
CA ARG A 77 -15.93 0.79 12.88
C ARG A 77 -16.26 0.64 11.40
N PRO A 78 -17.52 0.79 10.97
CA PRO A 78 -17.83 0.78 9.55
C PRO A 78 -16.87 1.77 8.88
N SER A 79 -15.88 1.21 8.17
CA SER A 79 -14.88 1.93 7.41
C SER A 79 -15.67 2.91 6.55
N THR A 80 -15.43 4.21 6.74
CA THR A 80 -16.07 5.34 6.03
C THR A 80 -17.13 4.86 5.06
N THR A 81 -18.34 4.58 5.55
CA THR A 81 -19.37 3.99 4.71
C THR A 81 -19.64 4.95 3.58
N LEU A 82 -19.27 4.54 2.36
CA LEU A 82 -19.34 5.41 1.20
C LEU A 82 -20.80 5.78 0.99
N ASN A 83 -21.12 7.06 1.15
CA ASN A 83 -22.45 7.55 0.87
C ASN A 83 -22.60 7.67 -0.64
N TYR A 84 -23.08 6.59 -1.27
CA TYR A 84 -23.25 6.52 -2.72
C TYR A 84 -24.13 7.65 -3.25
N GLN A 85 -25.14 8.09 -2.48
CA GLN A 85 -26.00 9.22 -2.84
C GLN A 85 -25.27 10.55 -2.83
N ALA A 86 -24.37 10.77 -1.86
CA ALA A 86 -23.56 11.97 -1.83
C ALA A 86 -22.52 11.95 -2.97
N ALA A 87 -21.86 10.81 -3.18
CA ALA A 87 -20.88 10.65 -4.25
C ALA A 87 -21.50 10.88 -5.64
N THR A 88 -22.71 10.37 -5.89
CA THR A 88 -23.39 10.58 -7.18
C THR A 88 -23.75 12.04 -7.40
N ARG A 89 -24.19 12.76 -6.36
CA ARG A 89 -24.42 14.22 -6.43
C ARG A 89 -23.14 15.00 -6.74
N PHE A 90 -22.02 14.64 -6.09
CA PHE A 90 -20.73 15.28 -6.36
C PHE A 90 -20.29 15.07 -7.81
N ILE A 91 -20.46 13.85 -8.33
CA ILE A 91 -20.08 13.51 -9.70
C ILE A 91 -20.98 14.22 -10.72
N GLU A 92 -22.31 14.17 -10.53
CA GLU A 92 -23.28 14.82 -11.42
C GLU A 92 -23.09 16.34 -11.49
N HIS A 93 -22.74 16.98 -10.38
CA HIS A 93 -22.52 18.43 -10.34
C HIS A 93 -21.17 18.83 -10.92
N SER A 94 -20.15 17.98 -10.79
CA SER A 94 -18.79 18.28 -11.28
C SER A 94 -18.66 18.10 -12.79
N LEU A 95 -19.58 17.36 -13.42
CA LEU A 95 -19.54 16.99 -14.82
C LEU A 95 -20.88 17.36 -15.50
N PRO A 96 -20.98 18.55 -16.13
CA PRO A 96 -22.24 18.99 -16.74
C PRO A 96 -22.68 18.14 -17.95
N ASP A 97 -21.74 17.50 -18.64
CA ASP A 97 -21.97 16.80 -19.92
C ASP A 97 -22.12 15.27 -19.79
N LEU A 98 -22.80 14.78 -18.74
CA LEU A 98 -23.14 13.36 -18.68
C LEU A 98 -24.21 12.99 -19.70
N THR A 99 -23.97 11.92 -20.46
CA THR A 99 -24.97 11.32 -21.34
C THR A 99 -26.18 10.84 -20.54
N PRO A 100 -27.39 10.77 -21.13
CA PRO A 100 -28.59 10.35 -20.41
C PRO A 100 -28.45 8.93 -19.82
N GLU A 101 -27.72 8.04 -20.50
CA GLU A 101 -27.41 6.70 -20.02
C GLU A 101 -26.50 6.74 -18.78
N GLN A 102 -25.48 7.60 -18.78
CA GLN A 102 -24.61 7.81 -17.61
C GLN A 102 -25.39 8.36 -16.42
N ARG A 103 -26.27 9.35 -16.62
CA ARG A 103 -27.13 9.89 -15.54
C ARG A 103 -28.07 8.83 -14.97
N GLN A 104 -28.60 7.96 -15.83
CA GLN A 104 -29.46 6.86 -15.39
C GLN A 104 -28.68 5.83 -14.56
N ASN A 105 -27.46 5.49 -14.97
CA ASN A 105 -26.57 4.61 -14.21
C ASN A 105 -26.17 5.22 -12.85
N MET A 106 -25.93 6.53 -12.80
CA MET A 106 -25.65 7.24 -11.54
C MET A 106 -26.83 7.16 -10.55
N ARG A 107 -28.07 7.23 -11.05
CA ARG A 107 -29.28 7.05 -10.23
C ARG A 107 -29.44 5.62 -9.70
N THR A 108 -29.11 4.59 -10.48
CA THR A 108 -29.18 3.19 -10.01
C THR A 108 -28.12 2.90 -8.96
N ILE A 109 -26.90 3.44 -9.12
CA ILE A 109 -25.81 3.39 -8.13
C ILE A 109 -26.22 4.12 -6.84
N SER A 110 -26.84 5.30 -6.96
CA SER A 110 -27.35 6.07 -5.82
C SER A 110 -28.40 5.33 -4.99
N ARG A 111 -29.18 4.43 -5.60
CA ARG A 111 -30.20 3.62 -4.93
C ARG A 111 -29.64 2.36 -4.26
N GLY A 112 -28.36 2.04 -4.47
CA GLY A 112 -27.74 0.83 -3.96
C GLY A 112 -28.21 -0.45 -4.64
N GLU A 113 -28.96 -0.35 -5.74
CA GLU A 113 -29.55 -1.50 -6.46
C GLU A 113 -28.52 -2.30 -7.28
N GLY A 114 -27.34 -1.73 -7.55
CA GLY A 114 -26.32 -2.32 -8.44
C GLY A 114 -25.26 -3.23 -7.80
N SER A 115 -25.23 -3.43 -6.48
CA SER A 115 -24.06 -4.08 -5.84
C SER A 115 -24.39 -4.97 -4.64
N LYS A 116 -25.32 -5.92 -4.78
CA LYS A 116 -25.40 -7.06 -3.85
C LYS A 116 -24.31 -8.12 -4.11
N ASN A 117 -23.66 -8.09 -5.29
CA ASN A 117 -22.77 -9.17 -5.74
C ASN A 117 -21.27 -8.86 -5.64
N HIS A 118 -20.88 -7.66 -5.17
CA HIS A 118 -19.46 -7.27 -5.13
C HIS A 118 -18.76 -7.55 -3.80
N HIS A 119 -19.52 -7.72 -2.70
CA HIS A 119 -18.95 -8.10 -1.40
C HIS A 119 -18.41 -9.54 -1.36
N GLU A 120 -18.95 -10.46 -2.17
CA GLU A 120 -18.40 -11.82 -2.29
C GLU A 120 -17.11 -11.89 -3.13
N ARG A 121 -16.88 -10.91 -4.01
CA ARG A 121 -15.73 -10.91 -4.94
C ARG A 121 -14.50 -10.17 -4.43
N ALA A 122 -14.64 -9.32 -3.41
CA ALA A 122 -13.52 -8.58 -2.82
C ALA A 122 -12.52 -9.47 -2.05
N GLY A 123 -12.90 -10.72 -1.71
CA GLY A 123 -12.02 -11.71 -1.09
C GLY A 123 -11.41 -12.73 -2.04
N GLN A 124 -11.87 -12.82 -3.29
CA GLN A 124 -11.38 -13.80 -4.25
C GLN A 124 -10.32 -13.17 -5.14
N LYS A 125 -9.05 -13.24 -4.70
CA LYS A 125 -7.92 -13.25 -5.63
C LYS A 125 -8.25 -14.30 -6.68
N ARG A 126 -8.40 -13.89 -7.94
CA ARG A 126 -8.73 -14.78 -9.07
C ARG A 126 -7.72 -15.92 -9.07
N LYS A 127 -8.11 -17.10 -8.60
CA LYS A 127 -7.41 -18.32 -8.96
C LYS A 127 -7.70 -18.51 -10.44
N TYR A 128 -6.64 -18.49 -11.22
CA TYR A 128 -6.70 -18.86 -12.62
C TYR A 128 -7.32 -20.25 -12.71
N ASP A 129 -8.47 -20.33 -13.37
CA ASP A 129 -9.20 -21.58 -13.57
C ASP A 129 -8.34 -22.48 -14.47
N SER A 130 -7.70 -23.49 -13.88
CA SER A 130 -6.74 -24.37 -14.57
C SER A 130 -7.42 -25.55 -15.25
N SER A 131 -8.74 -25.54 -15.39
CA SER A 131 -9.53 -26.72 -15.83
C SER A 131 -9.42 -27.06 -17.32
N GLY A 132 -8.45 -26.50 -18.06
CA GLY A 132 -8.34 -26.76 -19.50
C GLY A 132 -7.03 -26.35 -20.17
N LYS A 133 -5.92 -26.21 -19.44
CA LYS A 133 -4.65 -25.75 -20.05
C LYS A 133 -3.50 -26.71 -19.80
N GLN A 134 -2.71 -26.93 -20.85
CA GLN A 134 -1.50 -27.74 -20.85
C GLN A 134 -0.62 -27.41 -19.63
N SER A 135 0.01 -28.44 -19.06
CA SER A 135 0.89 -28.29 -17.90
C SER A 135 1.84 -27.10 -18.08
N VAL A 136 2.04 -26.31 -17.01
CA VAL A 136 2.92 -25.13 -17.01
C VAL A 136 4.31 -25.45 -17.57
N LYS A 137 4.78 -26.69 -17.36
CA LYS A 137 6.05 -27.19 -17.87
C LYS A 137 6.06 -27.33 -19.40
N THR A 138 4.95 -27.75 -20.01
CA THR A 138 4.82 -27.85 -21.47
C THR A 138 4.74 -26.47 -22.10
N ALA A 139 3.93 -25.56 -21.54
CA ALA A 139 3.82 -24.19 -22.02
C ALA A 139 5.15 -23.42 -21.94
N ALA A 140 5.90 -23.60 -20.83
CA ALA A 140 7.22 -22.99 -20.68
C ALA A 140 8.24 -23.55 -21.68
N LYS A 141 8.21 -24.87 -21.93
CA LYS A 141 9.10 -25.51 -22.90
C LYS A 141 8.82 -25.00 -24.32
N GLU A 142 7.57 -24.91 -24.71
CA GLU A 142 7.16 -24.42 -26.02
C GLU A 142 7.53 -22.94 -26.23
N PHE A 143 7.35 -22.10 -25.20
CA PHE A 143 7.79 -20.71 -25.22
C PHE A 143 9.31 -20.58 -25.40
N LEU A 144 10.11 -21.34 -24.63
CA LEU A 144 11.57 -21.37 -24.74
C LEU A 144 12.04 -21.85 -26.12
N GLU A 145 11.39 -22.88 -26.65
CA GLU A 145 11.71 -23.41 -27.98
C GLU A 145 11.35 -22.40 -29.08
N LYS A 146 10.22 -21.71 -28.97
CA LYS A 146 9.83 -20.64 -29.89
C LYS A 146 10.82 -19.46 -29.85
N ALA A 147 11.18 -19.01 -28.65
CA ALA A 147 12.17 -17.94 -28.48
C ALA A 147 13.55 -18.35 -29.03
N ALA A 148 13.97 -19.60 -28.81
CA ALA A 148 15.23 -20.10 -29.36
C ALA A 148 15.23 -20.11 -30.90
N ARG A 149 14.09 -20.43 -31.54
CA ARG A 149 13.96 -20.35 -33.01
C ARG A 149 14.00 -18.90 -33.52
N GLU A 150 13.30 -17.99 -32.84
CA GLU A 150 13.32 -16.55 -33.18
C GLU A 150 14.73 -15.95 -33.03
N ILE A 151 15.54 -16.44 -32.10
CA ILE A 151 16.92 -15.98 -31.88
C ILE A 151 17.91 -16.62 -32.88
N ILE A 152 17.71 -17.88 -33.30
CA ILE A 152 18.73 -18.67 -34.02
C ILE A 152 18.48 -18.80 -35.53
N GLY A 153 17.30 -18.47 -36.09
CA GLY A 153 17.19 -18.38 -37.54
C GLY A 153 15.81 -18.12 -38.15
N ASN A 154 15.63 -16.94 -38.74
CA ASN A 154 15.69 -16.72 -40.19
C ASN A 154 15.41 -15.23 -40.45
N ASN A 155 16.34 -14.55 -41.13
CA ASN A 155 16.32 -13.11 -41.42
C ASN A 155 15.23 -12.73 -42.43
N ASN A 156 13.95 -12.83 -42.11
CA ASN A 156 12.88 -12.34 -43.01
C ASN A 156 11.59 -11.86 -42.33
N ASP A 157 11.54 -11.72 -41.00
CA ASP A 157 10.43 -10.99 -40.38
C ASP A 157 10.95 -10.11 -39.25
N GLY A 158 10.72 -8.81 -39.38
CA GLY A 158 11.29 -7.78 -38.52
C GLY A 158 10.96 -7.99 -37.05
N ILE A 159 11.92 -7.67 -36.19
CA ILE A 159 11.80 -7.63 -34.74
C ILE A 159 10.59 -6.75 -34.37
N LYS A 160 9.46 -7.36 -34.01
CA LYS A 160 8.32 -6.70 -33.36
C LYS A 160 8.50 -6.78 -31.85
N GLY A 161 9.48 -6.01 -31.37
CA GLY A 161 9.60 -5.63 -29.97
C GLY A 161 8.93 -4.26 -29.72
N PRO A 162 8.56 -3.92 -28.47
CA PRO A 162 7.95 -2.63 -28.12
C PRO A 162 8.82 -1.39 -28.37
N LEU A 163 10.08 -1.57 -28.76
CA LEU A 163 11.02 -0.51 -29.09
C LEU A 163 11.37 -0.61 -30.58
N GLN A 164 10.44 -0.21 -31.45
CA GLN A 164 10.79 0.15 -32.82
C GLN A 164 11.15 1.63 -32.82
N THR A 165 12.44 1.92 -33.00
CA THR A 165 12.93 3.24 -33.39
C THR A 165 12.69 3.39 -34.88
N TYR A 166 11.59 4.05 -35.24
CA TYR A 166 11.33 4.55 -36.58
C TYR A 166 12.07 5.88 -36.74
N MET A 167 13.24 5.85 -37.36
CA MET A 167 13.75 6.99 -38.12
C MET A 167 14.37 6.40 -39.39
N SER A 168 13.57 6.39 -40.46
CA SER A 168 14.04 6.29 -41.85
C SER A 168 13.89 7.69 -42.44
N ASP A 169 14.99 8.39 -42.73
CA ASP A 169 15.58 8.53 -44.08
C ASP A 169 14.54 8.38 -45.23
N GLU A 170 14.33 9.30 -46.19
CA GLU A 170 15.28 10.08 -47.00
C GLU A 170 14.56 11.19 -47.81
N GLU A 171 15.29 12.22 -48.30
CA GLU A 171 15.62 12.41 -49.74
C GLU A 171 16.07 13.87 -50.06
N ASP A 172 17.28 13.97 -50.58
CA ASP A 172 17.90 15.12 -51.27
C ASP A 172 17.42 15.23 -52.73
N GLN A 173 17.40 16.46 -53.29
CA GLN A 173 17.69 16.77 -54.71
C GLN A 173 17.73 18.30 -54.99
N ASP A 174 18.97 18.84 -55.13
CA ASP A 174 19.57 19.48 -56.35
C ASP A 174 18.75 20.51 -57.17
N GLU A 175 19.24 21.64 -57.72
CA GLU A 175 20.55 22.25 -58.01
C GLU A 175 20.36 23.71 -58.55
N ASP A 176 21.47 24.42 -58.79
CA ASP A 176 21.70 25.57 -59.71
C ASP A 176 21.78 27.04 -59.19
N GLU A 177 23.00 27.44 -58.80
CA GLU A 177 23.96 28.28 -59.59
C GLU A 177 23.95 29.87 -59.60
N GLN A 178 25.06 30.44 -59.04
CA GLN A 178 25.83 31.72 -59.26
C GLN A 178 25.36 33.11 -58.69
N PRO A 179 26.26 34.13 -58.56
CA PRO A 179 27.62 34.15 -58.01
C PRO A 179 27.90 35.35 -57.03
N VAL A 180 29.16 35.38 -56.55
CA VAL A 180 29.90 36.30 -55.63
C VAL A 180 29.67 37.82 -55.83
N PRO A 181 29.86 38.65 -54.77
CA PRO A 181 31.14 39.33 -54.54
C PRO A 181 31.75 39.13 -53.15
#